data_AF-A0AAV6G4R5-F1
#
_entry.id   AF-A0AAV6G4R5-F1
#
_cell.length_a   1.000
_cell.length_b   1.000
_cell.length_c   1.000
_cell.angle_alpha   90.00
_cell.angle_beta   90.00
_cell.angle_gamma   90.00
#
_symmetry.space_group_name_H-M   'P 1'
#
loop_
_entity.id
_entity.type
_entity.pdbx_description
1 polymer ?
#
loop_
_entity_poly.entity_id
_entity_poly.type
_entity_poly.pdbx_seq_one_letter_code
_entity_poly.pdbx_strand_id
1 'polypeptide(L)'
;MKKLWTNTVPGKDSFADSIFHYYQELPKYLRGYHKCSREEVFQLGALIYRVKFEDDKSHFPSIPKMLKELVPQDLIRQLSPDDWKRSVVAYFNKHAGKSREEAKLMFLKIIFKWATFGSAFFEVKQTTEPNFPEILLIAINKHGVSLIDPKTKDILVTHPFTKISNWSSGNTYFHITIGNLVRGSKLLCETSLGYKMDDLLTSYISQMLTTMSKQRSSRGQSK
;
A
#
# COMPACT_ATOMS: atom_id res chain seq x y z
N MET A 1 -6.80 14.55 -2.57
CA MET A 1 -5.96 13.37 -2.23
C MET A 1 -6.79 12.41 -1.38
N LYS A 2 -6.82 11.11 -1.70
CA LYS A 2 -7.61 10.11 -0.95
C LYS A 2 -6.90 9.74 0.36
N LYS A 3 -7.57 9.93 1.50
CA LYS A 3 -7.08 9.61 2.84
C LYS A 3 -7.45 8.18 3.28
N LEU A 4 -8.75 7.86 3.28
CA LEU A 4 -9.27 6.55 3.69
C LEU A 4 -9.67 5.72 2.46
N TRP A 5 -9.22 4.46 2.43
CA TRP A 5 -9.37 3.55 1.28
C TRP A 5 -10.40 2.44 1.50
N THR A 6 -11.22 2.55 2.56
CA THR A 6 -12.14 1.52 3.08
C THR A 6 -13.03 0.88 2.01
N ASN A 7 -13.64 1.70 1.15
CA ASN A 7 -14.59 1.25 0.12
C ASN A 7 -14.04 1.45 -1.31
N THR A 8 -12.74 1.69 -1.47
CA THR A 8 -12.13 1.87 -2.78
C THR A 8 -12.08 0.53 -3.51
N VAL A 9 -12.68 0.47 -4.71
CA VAL A 9 -12.66 -0.69 -5.60
C VAL A 9 -12.32 -0.20 -7.01
N PRO A 10 -11.17 -0.60 -7.58
CA PRO A 10 -10.80 -0.19 -8.94
C PRO A 10 -11.87 -0.57 -9.97
N GLY A 11 -12.16 0.35 -10.88
CA GLY A 11 -13.15 0.24 -11.94
C GLY A 11 -14.55 0.73 -11.55
N LYS A 12 -14.81 1.00 -10.26
CA LYS A 12 -16.09 1.56 -9.81
C LYS A 12 -16.20 3.06 -10.10
N ASP A 13 -15.08 3.77 -10.05
CA ASP A 13 -14.98 5.21 -10.31
C ASP A 13 -13.71 5.45 -11.15
N SER A 14 -13.89 5.46 -12.48
CA SER A 14 -12.78 5.59 -13.44
C SER A 14 -12.05 6.93 -13.33
N PHE A 15 -12.77 7.99 -12.95
CA PHE A 15 -12.19 9.32 -12.75
C PHE A 15 -11.28 9.32 -11.51
N ALA A 16 -11.75 8.77 -10.39
CA ALA A 16 -10.94 8.64 -9.19
C ALA A 16 -9.73 7.72 -9.39
N ASP A 17 -9.89 6.62 -10.14
CA ASP A 17 -8.79 5.73 -10.49
C ASP A 17 -7.70 6.44 -11.29
N SER A 18 -8.11 7.21 -12.30
CA SER A 18 -7.17 7.88 -13.22
C SER A 18 -6.44 9.07 -12.60
N ILE A 19 -7.11 9.81 -11.71
CA ILE A 19 -6.58 11.08 -11.15
C ILE A 19 -5.96 10.90 -9.77
N PHE A 20 -6.49 9.99 -8.94
CA PHE A 20 -6.03 9.81 -7.56
C PHE A 20 -5.40 8.45 -7.34
N HIS A 21 -6.14 7.35 -7.57
CA HIS A 21 -5.72 6.06 -7.03
C HIS A 21 -4.40 5.59 -7.64
N TYR A 22 -4.25 5.65 -8.96
CA TYR A 22 -3.01 5.26 -9.63
C TYR A 22 -1.82 6.06 -9.14
N TYR A 23 -1.92 7.40 -9.13
CA TYR A 23 -0.82 8.28 -8.75
C TYR A 23 -0.49 8.24 -7.24
N GLN A 24 -1.43 7.85 -6.39
CA GLN A 24 -1.17 7.64 -4.97
C GLN A 24 -0.53 6.28 -4.66
N GLU A 25 -0.89 5.22 -5.38
CA GLU A 25 -0.34 3.88 -5.15
C GLU A 25 1.01 3.65 -5.85
N LEU A 26 1.21 4.22 -7.05
CA LEU A 26 2.45 4.08 -7.81
C LEU A 26 3.73 4.37 -6.99
N PRO A 27 3.88 5.50 -6.28
CA PRO A 27 5.10 5.76 -5.51
C PRO A 27 5.28 4.79 -4.33
N LYS A 28 4.19 4.23 -3.76
CA LYS A 28 4.27 3.22 -2.70
C LYS A 28 4.80 1.89 -3.23
N TYR A 29 4.34 1.52 -4.43
CA TYR A 29 4.88 0.40 -5.19
C TYR A 29 6.35 0.59 -5.54
N LEU A 30 6.73 1.73 -6.13
CA LEU A 30 8.12 1.99 -6.54
C LEU A 30 9.08 2.07 -5.35
N ARG A 31 8.60 2.43 -4.16
CA ARG A 31 9.41 2.40 -2.94
C ARG A 31 9.63 0.99 -2.37
N GLY A 32 8.93 -0.01 -2.89
CA GLY A 32 9.08 -1.41 -2.46
C GLY A 32 8.31 -1.74 -1.18
N TYR A 33 7.22 -1.04 -0.87
CA TYR A 33 6.46 -1.34 0.37
C TYR A 33 5.59 -2.61 0.30
N HIS A 34 5.52 -3.25 -0.86
CA HIS A 34 4.67 -4.42 -1.10
C HIS A 34 5.50 -5.67 -1.38
N LYS A 35 5.07 -6.81 -0.85
CA LYS A 35 5.53 -8.10 -1.33
C LYS A 35 4.88 -8.38 -2.68
N CYS A 36 5.71 -8.60 -3.69
CA CYS A 36 5.26 -8.88 -5.06
C CYS A 36 6.11 -9.99 -5.67
N SER A 37 5.51 -10.78 -6.55
CA SER A 37 6.20 -11.76 -7.36
C SER A 37 6.95 -11.09 -8.51
N ARG A 38 7.98 -11.76 -9.04
CA ARG A 38 8.75 -11.25 -10.18
C ARG A 38 7.87 -11.03 -11.43
N GLU A 39 6.91 -11.91 -11.67
CA GLU A 39 5.96 -11.79 -12.77
C GLU A 39 5.08 -10.54 -12.64
N GLU A 40 4.53 -10.28 -11.45
CA GLU A 40 3.76 -9.05 -11.20
C GLU A 40 4.60 -7.81 -11.46
N VAL A 41 5.87 -7.80 -11.06
CA VAL A 41 6.77 -6.64 -11.29
C VAL A 41 7.00 -6.40 -12.78
N PHE A 42 7.18 -7.44 -13.59
CA PHE A 42 7.30 -7.28 -15.05
C PHE A 42 6.02 -6.72 -15.66
N GLN A 43 4.87 -7.25 -15.24
CA GLN A 43 3.57 -6.78 -15.71
C GLN A 43 3.32 -5.32 -15.32
N LEU A 44 3.55 -4.97 -14.06
CA LEU A 44 3.37 -3.61 -13.54
C LEU A 44 4.35 -2.64 -14.22
N GLY A 45 5.62 -3.01 -14.41
CA GLY A 45 6.60 -2.19 -15.13
C GLY A 45 6.17 -1.88 -16.57
N ALA A 46 5.59 -2.86 -17.28
CA ALA A 46 5.02 -2.67 -18.60
C ALA A 46 3.81 -1.73 -18.61
N LEU A 47 2.92 -1.86 -17.62
CA LEU A 47 1.76 -0.98 -17.47
C LEU A 47 2.18 0.46 -17.14
N ILE A 48 3.16 0.66 -16.26
CA ILE A 48 3.69 1.99 -15.92
C ILE A 48 4.33 2.64 -17.15
N TYR A 49 5.13 1.88 -17.93
CA TYR A 49 5.67 2.37 -19.19
C TYR A 49 4.56 2.84 -20.13
N ARG A 50 3.51 2.02 -20.32
CA ARG A 50 2.35 2.36 -21.14
C ARG A 50 1.59 3.59 -20.63
N VAL A 51 1.50 3.79 -19.31
CA VAL A 51 0.91 5.02 -18.77
C VAL A 51 1.75 6.24 -19.16
N LYS A 52 3.08 6.12 -19.19
CA LYS A 52 3.99 7.23 -19.51
C LYS A 52 4.10 7.52 -21.01
N PHE A 53 4.17 6.49 -21.85
CA PHE A 53 4.50 6.61 -23.28
C PHE A 53 3.43 6.03 -24.22
N GLU A 54 2.31 5.53 -23.69
CA GLU A 54 1.24 4.89 -24.48
C GLU A 54 1.79 3.74 -25.34
N ASP A 55 1.57 3.77 -26.66
CA ASP A 55 2.08 2.78 -27.60
C ASP A 55 3.45 3.16 -28.20
N ASP A 56 4.08 4.25 -27.75
CA ASP A 56 5.38 4.67 -28.25
C ASP A 56 6.51 3.73 -27.78
N LYS A 57 7.10 3.01 -28.74
CA LYS A 57 8.21 2.07 -28.54
C LYS A 57 9.58 2.73 -28.70
N SER A 58 9.65 3.98 -29.13
CA SER A 58 10.90 4.72 -29.34
C SER A 58 11.72 4.85 -28.05
N HIS A 59 11.07 4.81 -26.88
CA HIS A 59 11.71 4.89 -25.57
C HIS A 59 12.19 3.54 -25.00
N PHE A 60 11.95 2.40 -25.66
CA PHE A 60 12.45 1.10 -25.20
C PHE A 60 13.96 1.05 -24.94
N PRO A 61 14.84 1.64 -25.78
CA PRO A 61 16.27 1.69 -25.49
C PRO A 61 16.61 2.42 -24.19
N SER A 62 15.73 3.30 -23.71
CA SER A 62 15.91 4.10 -22.50
C SER A 62 15.39 3.41 -21.22
N ILE A 63 14.68 2.28 -21.32
CA ILE A 63 14.17 1.52 -20.16
C ILE A 63 15.27 1.27 -19.09
N PRO A 64 16.49 0.81 -19.44
CA PRO A 64 17.58 0.64 -18.49
C PRO A 64 17.91 1.89 -17.65
N LYS A 65 17.75 3.09 -18.24
CA LYS A 65 18.03 4.37 -17.58
C LYS A 65 16.89 4.86 -16.68
N MET A 66 15.67 4.35 -16.88
CA MET A 66 14.47 4.76 -16.13
C MET A 66 13.91 3.67 -15.22
N LEU A 67 14.67 2.62 -14.89
CA LEU A 67 14.18 1.51 -14.06
C LEU A 67 13.62 1.96 -12.71
N LYS A 68 14.16 3.04 -12.12
CA LYS A 68 13.64 3.63 -10.87
C LYS A 68 12.20 4.15 -10.96
N GLU A 69 11.71 4.38 -12.17
CA GLU A 69 10.34 4.82 -12.43
C GLU A 69 9.40 3.65 -12.76
N LEU A 70 9.93 2.44 -12.99
CA LEU A 70 9.16 1.28 -13.48
C LEU A 70 9.18 0.10 -12.50
N VAL A 71 10.24 -0.05 -11.72
CA VAL A 71 10.55 -1.22 -10.89
C VAL A 71 10.76 -0.78 -9.43
N PRO A 72 10.28 -1.54 -8.43
CA PRO A 72 10.53 -1.26 -7.02
C PRO A 72 12.02 -1.16 -6.72
N GLN A 73 12.41 -0.13 -5.96
CA GLN A 73 13.81 0.24 -5.74
C GLN A 73 14.69 -0.91 -5.21
N ASP A 74 14.13 -1.76 -4.36
CA ASP A 74 14.81 -2.91 -3.74
C ASP A 74 14.98 -4.11 -4.69
N LEU A 75 14.23 -4.15 -5.79
CA LEU A 75 14.29 -5.23 -6.77
C LEU A 75 15.19 -4.91 -7.97
N ILE A 76 15.49 -3.63 -8.24
CA ILE A 76 16.25 -3.20 -9.43
C ILE A 76 17.57 -3.98 -9.60
N ARG A 77 18.28 -4.26 -8.51
CA ARG A 77 19.59 -4.94 -8.54
C ARG A 77 19.50 -6.47 -8.71
N GLN A 78 18.31 -7.05 -8.73
CA GLN A 78 18.15 -8.51 -8.84
C GLN A 78 18.35 -9.04 -10.27
N LEU A 79 18.26 -8.17 -11.28
CA LEU A 79 18.50 -8.52 -12.68
C LEU A 79 19.40 -7.46 -13.33
N SER A 80 20.01 -7.81 -14.46
CA SER A 80 20.70 -6.83 -15.28
C SER A 80 19.71 -5.82 -15.87
N PRO A 81 20.12 -4.58 -16.18
CA PRO A 81 19.22 -3.60 -16.78
C PRO A 81 18.61 -4.05 -18.11
N ASP A 82 19.35 -4.86 -18.89
CA ASP A 82 18.87 -5.41 -20.16
C ASP A 82 17.86 -6.56 -19.98
N ASP A 83 17.99 -7.37 -18.93
CA ASP A 83 17.00 -8.40 -18.61
C ASP A 83 15.68 -7.79 -18.09
N TRP A 84 15.77 -6.70 -17.33
CA TRP A 84 14.60 -5.89 -16.98
C TRP A 84 13.92 -5.35 -18.24
N LYS A 85 14.68 -4.70 -19.12
CA LYS A 85 14.17 -4.17 -20.40
C LYS A 85 13.48 -5.26 -21.21
N ARG A 86 14.12 -6.42 -21.39
CA ARG A 86 13.58 -7.55 -22.15
C ARG A 86 12.24 -8.01 -21.59
N SER A 87 12.14 -8.15 -20.27
CA SER A 87 10.93 -8.62 -19.59
C SER A 87 9.81 -7.58 -19.67
N VAL A 88 10.11 -6.29 -19.42
CA VAL A 88 9.13 -5.20 -19.54
C VAL A 88 8.59 -5.09 -20.96
N VAL A 89 9.44 -5.16 -21.98
CA VAL A 89 9.01 -5.13 -23.39
C VAL A 89 8.12 -6.33 -23.74
N ALA A 90 8.47 -7.52 -23.26
CA ALA A 90 7.66 -8.72 -23.49
C ALA A 90 6.24 -8.57 -22.92
N TYR A 91 6.11 -8.10 -21.67
CA TYR A 91 4.80 -7.86 -21.05
C TYR A 91 4.06 -6.65 -21.67
N PHE A 92 4.78 -5.63 -22.12
CA PHE A 92 4.18 -4.50 -22.83
C PHE A 92 3.46 -4.96 -24.11
N ASN A 93 4.09 -5.84 -24.88
CA ASN A 93 3.50 -6.39 -26.10
C ASN A 93 2.29 -7.31 -25.81
N LYS A 94 2.24 -7.99 -24.66
CA LYS A 94 1.03 -8.73 -24.21
C LYS A 94 -0.17 -7.82 -23.92
N HIS A 95 0.05 -6.52 -23.74
CA HIS A 95 -0.97 -5.52 -23.47
C HIS A 95 -1.12 -4.51 -24.61
N ALA A 96 -0.80 -4.91 -25.85
CA ALA A 96 -0.91 -4.07 -27.03
C ALA A 96 -2.33 -3.50 -27.21
N GLY A 97 -2.41 -2.24 -27.66
CA GLY A 97 -3.69 -1.55 -27.93
C GLY A 97 -4.46 -1.10 -26.69
N LYS A 98 -3.86 -1.16 -25.50
CA LYS A 98 -4.46 -0.62 -24.27
C LYS A 98 -4.18 0.86 -24.11
N SER A 99 -5.21 1.64 -23.80
CA SER A 99 -5.07 3.07 -23.51
C SER A 99 -4.32 3.32 -22.20
N ARG A 100 -3.94 4.58 -21.96
CA ARG A 100 -3.36 5.03 -20.69
C ARG A 100 -4.30 4.72 -19.51
N GLU A 101 -5.59 4.98 -19.67
CA GLU A 101 -6.63 4.78 -18.65
C GLU A 101 -6.82 3.29 -18.35
N GLU A 102 -6.86 2.45 -19.40
CA GLU A 102 -6.93 1.00 -19.23
C GLU A 102 -5.69 0.47 -18.50
N ALA A 103 -4.49 0.98 -18.84
CA ALA A 103 -3.25 0.58 -18.18
C ALA A 103 -3.23 0.97 -16.69
N LYS A 104 -3.71 2.17 -16.34
CA LYS A 104 -3.89 2.59 -14.93
C LYS A 104 -4.85 1.66 -14.19
N LEU A 105 -5.99 1.32 -14.80
CA LEU A 105 -6.98 0.44 -14.19
C LEU A 105 -6.42 -0.99 -14.03
N MET A 106 -5.71 -1.51 -15.01
CA MET A 106 -5.06 -2.83 -14.93
C MET A 106 -4.00 -2.86 -13.81
N PHE A 107 -3.18 -1.81 -13.70
CA PHE A 107 -2.23 -1.65 -12.60
C PHE A 107 -2.95 -1.74 -11.25
N LEU A 108 -4.01 -0.95 -11.07
CA LEU A 108 -4.80 -0.92 -9.84
C LEU A 108 -5.45 -2.28 -9.54
N LYS A 109 -5.99 -2.97 -10.53
CA LYS A 109 -6.61 -4.30 -10.36
C LYS A 109 -5.63 -5.38 -9.92
N ILE A 110 -4.37 -5.31 -10.35
CA ILE A 110 -3.32 -6.23 -9.89
C ILE A 110 -3.04 -5.96 -8.41
N ILE A 111 -2.68 -4.73 -8.07
CA ILE A 111 -2.24 -4.39 -6.71
C ILE A 111 -3.37 -4.42 -5.68
N PHE A 112 -4.62 -4.27 -6.10
CA PHE A 112 -5.81 -4.36 -5.23
C PHE A 112 -5.95 -5.71 -4.52
N LYS A 113 -5.34 -6.76 -5.08
CA LYS A 113 -5.31 -8.10 -4.47
C LYS A 113 -4.41 -8.17 -3.24
N TRP A 114 -3.47 -7.24 -3.09
CA TRP A 114 -2.51 -7.24 -1.98
C TRP A 114 -3.17 -6.71 -0.70
N ALA A 115 -2.91 -7.38 0.43
CA ALA A 115 -3.41 -6.96 1.75
C ALA A 115 -2.94 -5.55 2.17
N THR A 116 -1.88 -5.06 1.54
CA THR A 116 -1.27 -3.76 1.75
C THR A 116 -1.76 -2.66 0.80
N PHE A 117 -2.71 -2.94 -0.09
CA PHE A 117 -3.30 -1.91 -0.97
C PHE A 117 -3.97 -0.79 -0.19
N GLY A 118 -3.83 0.46 -0.65
CA GLY A 118 -4.49 1.62 -0.04
C GLY A 118 -3.98 1.93 1.37
N SER A 119 -2.74 1.52 1.68
CA SER A 119 -2.12 1.78 2.99
C SER A 119 -1.38 3.10 3.04
N ALA A 120 -1.32 3.69 4.22
CA ALA A 120 -0.22 4.59 4.58
C ALA A 120 0.89 3.77 5.23
N PHE A 121 2.14 4.04 4.84
CA PHE A 121 3.31 3.30 5.30
C PHE A 121 4.21 4.18 6.16
N PHE A 122 4.74 3.61 7.24
CA PHE A 122 5.62 4.29 8.19
C PHE A 122 6.79 3.36 8.53
N GLU A 123 8.00 3.76 8.18
CA GLU A 123 9.20 3.10 8.69
C GLU A 123 9.47 3.63 10.09
N VAL A 124 9.56 2.72 11.06
CA VAL A 124 9.68 3.06 12.48
C VAL A 124 10.69 2.14 13.15
N LYS A 125 11.21 2.60 14.28
CA LYS A 125 12.02 1.78 15.18
C LYS A 125 11.20 1.37 16.40
N GLN A 126 10.94 0.09 16.60
CA GLN A 126 10.17 -0.43 17.73
C GLN A 126 11.07 -0.86 18.89
N THR A 127 10.58 -0.76 20.13
CA THR A 127 11.38 -1.03 21.34
C THR A 127 10.73 -2.01 22.33
N THR A 128 9.59 -2.62 22.00
CA THR A 128 8.77 -3.38 22.96
C THR A 128 8.55 -4.84 22.59
N GLU A 129 8.71 -5.23 21.33
CA GLU A 129 8.45 -6.59 20.84
C GLU A 129 9.77 -7.30 20.47
N PRO A 130 10.34 -8.14 21.37
CA PRO A 130 11.67 -8.74 21.17
C PRO A 130 11.68 -9.81 20.05
N ASN A 131 10.52 -10.34 19.68
CA ASN A 131 10.38 -11.33 18.61
C ASN A 131 10.35 -10.70 17.21
N PHE A 132 10.24 -9.37 17.12
CA PHE A 132 10.21 -8.64 15.86
C PHE A 132 11.51 -7.87 15.62
N PRO A 133 11.87 -7.60 14.35
CA PRO A 133 12.97 -6.71 14.05
C PRO A 133 12.82 -5.34 14.72
N GLU A 134 13.94 -4.72 15.04
CA GLU A 134 13.97 -3.37 15.63
C GLU A 134 13.40 -2.32 14.65
N ILE A 135 13.68 -2.46 13.36
CA ILE A 135 13.08 -1.62 12.31
C ILE A 135 11.88 -2.35 11.71
N LEU A 136 10.73 -1.70 11.73
CA LEU A 136 9.49 -2.20 11.15
C LEU A 136 8.94 -1.25 10.10
N LEU A 137 8.28 -1.82 9.10
CA LEU A 137 7.39 -1.08 8.22
C LEU A 137 5.95 -1.27 8.72
N ILE A 138 5.33 -0.19 9.18
CA ILE A 138 3.93 -0.20 9.60
C ILE A 138 3.04 0.20 8.43
N ALA A 139 1.99 -0.58 8.16
CA ALA A 139 0.95 -0.24 7.21
C ALA A 139 -0.39 0.00 7.93
N ILE A 140 -0.99 1.18 7.75
CA ILE A 140 -2.33 1.50 8.26
C ILE A 140 -3.31 1.56 7.08
N ASN A 141 -4.30 0.67 7.06
CA ASN A 141 -5.30 0.59 6.01
C ASN A 141 -6.66 0.07 6.53
N LYS A 142 -7.58 -0.25 5.63
CA LYS A 142 -8.93 -0.74 5.98
C LYS A 142 -8.96 -2.00 6.88
N HIS A 143 -7.89 -2.78 6.90
CA HIS A 143 -7.75 -3.99 7.71
C HIS A 143 -7.27 -3.71 9.14
N GLY A 144 -6.72 -2.52 9.41
CA GLY A 144 -6.15 -2.15 10.70
C GLY A 144 -4.69 -1.69 10.58
N VAL A 145 -3.88 -2.06 11.56
CA VAL A 145 -2.44 -1.76 11.64
C VAL A 145 -1.66 -3.06 11.41
N SER A 146 -0.86 -3.12 10.35
CA SER A 146 0.00 -4.27 10.06
C SER A 146 1.46 -3.95 10.33
N LEU A 147 2.18 -4.89 10.94
CA LEU A 147 3.63 -4.83 11.14
C LEU A 147 4.29 -5.70 10.06
N ILE A 148 5.22 -5.11 9.32
CA ILE A 148 5.83 -5.73 8.14
C ILE A 148 7.35 -5.75 8.32
N ASP A 149 7.96 -6.90 8.02
CA ASP A 149 9.42 -6.99 7.94
C ASP A 149 9.92 -6.17 6.73
N PRO A 150 10.77 -5.15 6.92
CA PRO A 150 11.19 -4.26 5.84
C PRO A 150 12.09 -4.95 4.80
N LYS A 151 12.70 -6.10 5.11
CA LYS A 151 13.52 -6.87 4.18
C LYS A 151 12.64 -7.82 3.37
N THR A 152 11.92 -8.73 4.03
CA THR A 152 11.17 -9.79 3.34
C THR A 152 9.81 -9.32 2.81
N LYS A 153 9.32 -8.18 3.32
CA LYS A 153 7.97 -7.64 3.08
C LYS A 153 6.86 -8.54 3.60
N ASP A 154 7.17 -9.49 4.48
CA ASP A 154 6.18 -10.33 5.11
C ASP A 154 5.41 -9.56 6.18
N ILE A 155 4.09 -9.71 6.17
CA ILE A 155 3.23 -9.21 7.24
C ILE A 155 3.43 -10.14 8.44
N LEU A 156 4.08 -9.64 9.48
CA LEU A 156 4.33 -10.35 10.73
C LEU A 156 3.03 -10.53 11.52
N VAL A 157 2.21 -9.47 11.55
CA VAL A 157 0.89 -9.47 12.19
C VAL A 157 0.04 -8.31 11.67
N THR A 158 -1.28 -8.51 11.64
CA THR A 158 -2.28 -7.44 11.43
C THR A 158 -3.17 -7.33 12.66
N HIS A 159 -3.23 -6.15 13.25
CA HIS A 159 -4.12 -5.80 14.36
C HIS A 159 -5.35 -5.06 13.83
N PRO A 160 -6.55 -5.69 13.81
CA PRO A 160 -7.77 -5.02 13.41
C PRO A 160 -8.10 -3.86 14.34
N PHE A 161 -8.76 -2.83 13.82
CA PHE A 161 -9.21 -1.67 14.61
C PHE A 161 -10.04 -2.06 15.83
N THR A 162 -10.81 -3.13 15.77
CA THR A 162 -11.62 -3.65 16.89
C THR A 162 -10.80 -4.21 18.05
N LYS A 163 -9.50 -4.50 17.84
CA LYS A 163 -8.57 -4.96 18.88
C LYS A 163 -7.71 -3.84 19.43
N ILE A 164 -7.75 -2.63 18.86
CA ILE A 164 -6.95 -1.50 19.33
C ILE A 164 -7.74 -0.77 20.41
N SER A 165 -7.23 -0.75 21.64
CA SER A 165 -7.93 -0.14 22.78
C SER A 165 -7.50 1.29 23.06
N ASN A 166 -6.24 1.63 22.76
CA ASN A 166 -5.72 2.98 22.94
C ASN A 166 -4.52 3.24 22.03
N TRP A 167 -4.27 4.50 21.70
CA TRP A 167 -3.05 4.97 21.05
C TRP A 167 -2.71 6.39 21.51
N SER A 168 -1.44 6.76 21.42
CA SER A 168 -0.97 8.11 21.68
C SER A 168 0.23 8.42 20.79
N SER A 169 0.44 9.70 20.52
CA SER A 169 1.58 10.16 19.74
C SER A 169 2.26 11.35 20.40
N GLY A 170 3.55 11.50 20.13
CA GLY A 170 4.35 12.69 20.46
C GLY A 170 5.24 13.07 19.29
N ASN A 171 6.10 14.07 19.48
CA ASN A 171 6.99 14.54 18.42
C ASN A 171 8.00 13.50 17.94
N THR A 172 8.32 12.51 18.78
CA THR A 172 9.35 11.49 18.53
C THR A 172 8.85 10.06 18.67
N TYR A 173 7.57 9.85 18.97
CA TYR A 173 7.04 8.52 19.18
C TYR A 173 5.58 8.35 18.75
N PHE A 174 5.23 7.10 18.54
CA PHE A 174 3.86 6.61 18.40
C PHE A 174 3.71 5.35 19.26
N HIS A 175 2.66 5.30 20.08
CA HIS A 175 2.38 4.19 20.98
C HIS A 175 0.98 3.65 20.74
N ILE A 176 0.83 2.34 20.69
CA ILE A 176 -0.46 1.66 20.50
C ILE A 176 -0.61 0.47 21.45
N THR A 177 -1.80 0.33 22.03
CA THR A 177 -2.17 -0.79 22.89
C THR A 177 -3.19 -1.67 22.18
N ILE A 178 -2.86 -2.97 22.05
CA ILE A 178 -3.67 -3.98 21.38
C ILE A 178 -4.21 -4.95 22.42
N GLY A 179 -5.53 -5.13 22.48
CA GLY A 179 -6.20 -5.92 23.50
C GLY A 179 -6.61 -5.09 24.71
N ASN A 180 -6.84 -5.74 25.86
CA ASN A 180 -7.23 -5.07 27.10
C ASN A 180 -5.99 -4.69 27.94
N LEU A 181 -6.16 -3.80 28.93
CA LEU A 181 -5.06 -3.31 29.78
C LEU A 181 -4.29 -4.41 30.55
N VAL A 182 -4.88 -5.61 30.72
CA VAL A 182 -4.33 -6.70 31.56
C VAL A 182 -3.60 -7.78 30.75
N ARG A 183 -3.99 -8.04 29.49
CA ARG A 183 -3.37 -9.05 28.59
C ARG A 183 -3.02 -8.51 27.21
N GLY A 184 -3.09 -7.20 27.03
CA GLY A 184 -2.81 -6.55 25.76
C GLY A 184 -1.31 -6.37 25.52
N SER A 185 -0.91 -6.42 24.25
CA SER A 185 0.44 -6.06 23.84
C SER A 185 0.54 -4.55 23.63
N LYS A 186 1.71 -3.99 23.94
CA LYS A 186 2.03 -2.58 23.72
C LYS A 186 3.11 -2.50 22.67
N LEU A 187 2.88 -1.68 21.66
CA LEU A 187 3.89 -1.36 20.65
C LEU A 187 4.29 0.11 20.79
N LEU A 188 5.55 0.34 21.15
CA LEU A 188 6.17 1.67 21.16
C LEU A 188 7.09 1.79 19.95
N CYS A 189 6.87 2.84 19.15
CA CYS A 189 7.60 3.13 17.94
C CYS A 189 8.25 4.51 18.06
N GLU A 190 9.55 4.62 17.84
CA GLU A 190 10.23 5.88 17.59
C GLU A 190 9.95 6.34 16.15
N THR A 191 9.38 7.53 16.01
CA THR A 191 9.02 8.12 14.72
C THR A 191 8.69 9.61 14.86
N SER A 192 9.04 10.41 13.85
CA SER A 192 8.62 11.81 13.75
C SER A 192 7.23 11.97 13.09
N LEU A 193 6.61 10.87 12.67
CA LEU A 193 5.33 10.85 11.97
C LEU A 193 4.16 10.38 12.84
N GLY A 194 4.33 10.35 14.16
CA GLY A 194 3.32 9.89 15.11
C GLY A 194 1.97 10.59 14.94
N TYR A 195 1.98 11.91 14.71
CA TYR A 195 0.76 12.69 14.46
C TYR A 195 -0.03 12.24 13.22
N LYS A 196 0.65 11.77 12.16
CA LYS A 196 -0.02 11.23 10.96
C LYS A 196 -0.63 9.87 11.22
N MET A 197 0.06 9.03 12.00
CA MET A 197 -0.43 7.71 12.38
C MET A 197 -1.68 7.83 13.25
N ASP A 198 -1.64 8.74 14.23
CA ASP A 198 -2.76 9.10 15.11
C ASP A 198 -3.98 9.60 14.32
N ASP A 199 -3.79 10.60 13.46
CA ASP A 199 -4.86 11.14 12.61
C ASP A 199 -5.52 10.06 11.73
N LEU A 200 -4.72 9.15 11.15
CA LEU A 200 -5.23 8.04 10.34
C LEU A 200 -6.02 7.02 11.16
N LEU A 201 -5.48 6.59 12.31
CA LEU A 201 -6.16 5.67 13.22
C LEU A 201 -7.49 6.24 13.70
N THR A 202 -7.47 7.48 14.17
CA THR A 202 -8.67 8.23 14.59
C THR A 202 -9.70 8.27 13.46
N SER A 203 -9.27 8.58 12.24
CA SER A 203 -10.14 8.68 11.07
C SER A 203 -10.76 7.33 10.67
N TYR A 204 -9.97 6.25 10.64
CA TYR A 204 -10.46 4.91 10.30
C TYR A 204 -11.42 4.36 11.37
N ILE A 205 -11.08 4.50 12.65
CA ILE A 205 -11.92 4.03 13.76
C ILE A 205 -13.24 4.82 13.79
N SER A 206 -13.20 6.15 13.63
CA SER A 206 -14.40 6.99 13.56
C SER A 206 -15.31 6.58 12.41
N GLN A 207 -14.75 6.32 11.22
CA GLN A 207 -15.52 5.84 10.08
C GLN A 207 -16.16 4.47 10.36
N MET A 208 -15.41 3.53 10.94
CA MET A 208 -15.91 2.20 11.30
C MET A 208 -17.09 2.27 12.28
N LEU A 209 -16.97 3.06 13.36
CA LEU A 209 -18.03 3.23 14.36
C LEU A 209 -19.29 3.85 13.76
N THR A 210 -19.12 4.85 12.88
CA THR A 210 -20.25 5.49 12.19
C THR A 210 -20.98 4.51 11.29
N THR A 211 -20.25 3.67 10.54
CA THR A 211 -20.84 2.64 9.68
C THR A 211 -21.56 1.56 10.49
N MET A 212 -21.00 1.12 11.62
CA MET A 212 -21.64 0.15 12.53
C MET A 212 -22.93 0.68 13.14
N SER A 213 -22.97 1.96 13.55
CA SER A 213 -24.17 2.60 14.09
C SER A 213 -25.31 2.64 13.05
N LYS A 214 -25.02 3.03 11.81
CA LYS A 214 -26.00 3.05 10.70
C LYS A 214 -26.56 1.66 10.36
N GLN A 215 -25.74 0.62 10.48
CA GLN A 215 -26.21 -0.76 10.29
C GLN A 215 -27.12 -1.25 11.42
N ARG A 216 -26.90 -0.79 12.66
CA ARG A 216 -27.79 -1.11 13.79
C ARG A 216 -29.14 -0.40 13.68
N SER A 217 -29.16 0.88 13.30
CA SER A 217 -30.40 1.64 13.15
C SER A 217 -31.28 1.13 11.99
N SER A 218 -30.69 0.77 10.85
CA SER A 218 -31.43 0.19 9.72
C SER A 218 -32.06 -1.18 10.04
N ARG A 219 -31.40 -2.01 10.86
CA ARG A 219 -31.97 -3.29 11.34
C ARG A 219 -33.09 -3.10 12.38
N GLY A 220 -33.08 -1.98 13.11
CA GLY A 220 -34.13 -1.64 14.09
C GLY A 220 -35.43 -1.11 13.46
N GLN A 221 -35.37 -0.57 12.23
CA GLN A 221 -36.53 -0.06 11.50
C GLN A 221 -37.21 -1.09 10.58
N SER A 222 -36.65 -2.30 10.45
CA SER A 222 -37.20 -3.40 9.64
C SER A 222 -37.95 -4.45 10.48
N LYS A 223 -38.46 -4.06 11.65
CA LYS A 223 -39.26 -4.91 12.54
C LYS A 223 -40.57 -4.25 12.88
#